data_AF-A0A127F678-F1
#
_entry.id   AF-A0A127F678-F1
#
_cell.length_a   1.000
_cell.length_b   1.000
_cell.length_c   1.000
_cell.angle_alpha   90.00
_cell.angle_beta   90.00
_cell.angle_gamma   90.00
#
_symmetry.space_group_name_H-M   'P 1'
#
loop_
_entity.id
_entity.type
_entity.pdbx_description
1 polymer ?
#
loop_
_entity_poly.entity_id
_entity_poly.type
_entity_poly.pdbx_seq_one_letter_code
_entity_poly.pdbx_strand_id
1 'polypeptide(L)'
;MKAWGSAVGLIDISKLKKAAGPAAVAALLFGFASYASAQDAADLADGLRLFRQKGNCQACHGWAGDGRKMDNQMPDGSNLRESEMNRELLIITIKCGRPGTGMPAFDKFAYSDGRCFGLKQADLKARDLSLADPPAPLQNREVELLADFLLARVVGKGPMNHAKCVEYWGSDVEACSEFK
;
A
#
# COMPACT_ATOMS: atom_id res chain seq x y z
N MET A 1 4.70 44.55 9.14
CA MET A 1 3.62 45.12 8.30
C MET A 1 2.69 44.00 7.86
N LYS A 2 1.40 44.18 8.15
CA LYS A 2 0.19 43.47 7.69
C LYS A 2 0.04 41.95 7.94
N ALA A 3 -0.69 41.67 9.01
CA ALA A 3 -1.52 40.48 9.18
C ALA A 3 -2.73 40.52 8.23
N TRP A 4 -3.14 39.37 7.69
CA TRP A 4 -4.42 39.17 7.00
C TRP A 4 -5.28 38.21 7.83
N GLY A 5 -6.35 38.74 8.43
CA GLY A 5 -7.43 37.95 9.01
C GLY A 5 -8.50 37.69 7.95
N SER A 6 -8.92 36.44 7.79
CA SER A 6 -10.11 36.08 7.00
C SER A 6 -11.34 36.16 7.90
N ALA A 7 -12.25 37.06 7.56
CA ALA A 7 -13.57 37.17 8.16
C ALA A 7 -14.45 35.99 7.71
N VAL A 8 -14.86 35.16 8.65
CA VAL A 8 -15.96 34.21 8.44
C VAL A 8 -17.26 35.02 8.55
N GLY A 9 -17.91 35.24 7.42
CA GLY A 9 -19.26 35.81 7.38
C GLY A 9 -20.25 34.80 7.95
N LEU A 10 -20.94 35.18 9.02
CA LEU A 10 -22.08 34.44 9.56
C LEU A 10 -23.20 34.42 8.53
N ILE A 11 -23.57 33.22 8.06
CA ILE A 11 -24.72 33.02 7.18
C ILE A 11 -25.98 33.16 8.04
N ASP A 12 -26.79 34.17 7.73
CA ASP A 12 -28.08 34.41 8.37
C ASP A 12 -29.12 33.37 7.88
N ILE A 13 -29.29 32.32 8.67
CA ILE A 13 -30.20 31.19 8.43
C ILE A 13 -31.69 31.58 8.44
N SER A 14 -32.05 32.81 8.88
CA SER A 14 -33.44 33.26 8.95
C SER A 14 -34.09 33.54 7.59
N LYS A 15 -33.30 33.60 6.51
CA LYS A 15 -33.80 33.81 5.13
C LYS A 15 -34.09 32.54 4.35
N LEU A 16 -33.89 31.34 4.91
CA LEU A 16 -34.27 30.07 4.29
C LEU A 16 -35.79 29.85 4.36
N LYS A 17 -36.55 30.68 3.64
CA LYS A 17 -37.98 30.46 3.41
C LYS A 17 -38.16 29.40 2.32
N LYS A 18 -38.61 28.22 2.76
CA LYS A 18 -39.44 27.23 2.05
C LYS A 18 -39.09 26.96 0.58
N ALA A 19 -38.31 25.91 0.34
CA ALA A 19 -38.59 24.86 -0.66
C ALA A 19 -37.53 23.75 -0.58
N ALA A 20 -37.44 23.05 0.56
CA ALA A 20 -36.74 21.77 0.58
C ALA A 20 -37.67 20.72 -0.06
N GLY A 21 -37.72 20.69 -1.38
CA GLY A 21 -38.25 19.55 -2.12
C GLY A 21 -37.27 18.38 -2.06
N PRO A 22 -37.73 17.12 -2.22
CA PRO A 22 -36.90 15.91 -2.09
C PRO A 22 -35.68 15.85 -3.03
N ALA A 23 -35.61 16.73 -4.05
CA ALA A 23 -34.51 16.81 -5.00
C ALA A 23 -33.18 17.35 -4.43
N ALA A 24 -33.20 18.17 -3.37
CA ALA A 24 -31.98 18.80 -2.84
C ALA A 24 -31.10 17.84 -2.03
N VAL A 25 -31.65 16.73 -1.54
CA VAL A 25 -30.92 15.71 -0.78
C VAL A 25 -30.18 14.74 -1.72
N ALA A 26 -30.70 14.53 -2.94
CA ALA A 26 -30.11 13.62 -3.92
C ALA A 26 -28.77 14.13 -4.49
N ALA A 27 -28.61 15.44 -4.70
CA ALA A 27 -27.41 16.01 -5.33
C ALA A 27 -26.13 15.90 -4.46
N LEU A 28 -26.26 15.84 -3.14
CA LEU A 28 -25.11 15.65 -2.24
C LEU A 28 -24.59 14.20 -2.26
N LEU A 29 -25.46 13.21 -2.48
CA LEU A 29 -25.09 11.78 -2.48
C LEU A 29 -24.31 11.36 -3.74
N PHE A 30 -24.51 12.03 -4.88
CA PHE A 30 -23.77 11.73 -6.12
C PHE A 30 -22.34 12.29 -6.13
N GLY A 31 -22.04 13.32 -5.34
CA GLY A 31 -20.69 13.89 -5.26
C GLY A 31 -19.70 12.97 -4.54
N PHE A 32 -20.09 12.33 -3.43
CA PHE A 32 -19.16 11.56 -2.60
C PHE A 32 -18.64 10.26 -3.27
N ALA A 33 -19.45 9.61 -4.10
CA ALA A 33 -19.08 8.33 -4.71
C ALA A 33 -17.89 8.46 -5.69
N SER A 34 -17.83 9.52 -6.48
CA SER A 34 -16.75 9.74 -7.46
C SER A 34 -15.41 10.08 -6.81
N TYR A 35 -15.43 10.81 -5.69
CA TYR A 35 -14.22 11.12 -4.93
C TYR A 35 -13.64 9.87 -4.25
N ALA A 36 -14.49 8.99 -3.70
CA ALA A 36 -14.04 7.74 -3.09
C ALA A 36 -13.30 6.84 -4.10
N SER A 37 -13.88 6.61 -5.29
CA SER A 37 -13.23 5.77 -6.31
C SER A 37 -11.91 6.35 -6.84
N ALA A 38 -11.82 7.67 -6.95
CA ALA A 38 -10.60 8.33 -7.39
C ALA A 38 -9.50 8.26 -6.32
N GLN A 39 -9.89 8.36 -5.05
CA GLN A 39 -8.98 8.19 -3.92
C GLN A 39 -8.46 6.75 -3.84
N ASP A 40 -9.32 5.74 -4.02
CA ASP A 40 -8.90 4.34 -4.04
C ASP A 40 -7.90 4.07 -5.18
N ALA A 41 -8.13 4.64 -6.36
CA ALA A 41 -7.20 4.51 -7.49
C ALA A 41 -5.84 5.18 -7.21
N ALA A 42 -5.84 6.35 -6.57
CA ALA A 42 -4.61 7.04 -6.17
C ALA A 42 -3.85 6.27 -5.08
N ASP A 43 -4.55 5.75 -4.08
CA ASP A 43 -3.97 4.93 -3.01
C ASP A 43 -3.30 3.65 -3.59
N LEU A 44 -3.95 2.99 -4.56
CA LEU A 44 -3.38 1.83 -5.25
C LEU A 44 -2.16 2.19 -6.10
N ALA A 45 -2.17 3.34 -6.76
CA ALA A 45 -1.02 3.84 -7.51
C ALA A 45 0.17 4.16 -6.58
N ASP A 46 -0.09 4.71 -5.40
CA ASP A 46 0.93 4.91 -4.38
C ASP A 46 1.48 3.60 -3.83
N GLY A 47 0.62 2.62 -3.56
CA GLY A 47 1.04 1.27 -3.17
C GLY A 47 1.94 0.60 -4.22
N LEU A 48 1.59 0.72 -5.50
CA LEU A 48 2.41 0.24 -6.62
C LEU A 48 3.78 0.94 -6.65
N ARG A 49 3.81 2.26 -6.46
CA ARG A 49 5.06 3.04 -6.42
C ARG A 49 5.95 2.60 -5.25
N LEU A 50 5.36 2.36 -4.08
CA LEU A 50 6.07 1.83 -2.91
C LEU A 50 6.68 0.44 -3.19
N PHE A 51 5.89 -0.46 -3.80
CA PHE A 51 6.34 -1.82 -4.18
C PHE A 51 7.54 -1.77 -5.14
N ARG A 52 7.50 -0.89 -6.14
CA ARG A 52 8.52 -0.83 -7.20
C ARG A 52 9.74 0.02 -6.86
N GLN A 53 9.59 1.02 -5.99
CA GLN A 53 10.61 2.05 -5.80
C GLN A 53 11.06 2.13 -4.34
N LYS A 54 10.28 2.77 -3.46
CA LYS A 54 10.73 3.09 -2.09
C LYS A 54 11.03 1.83 -1.27
N GLY A 55 10.13 0.85 -1.29
CA GLY A 55 10.33 -0.45 -0.65
C GLY A 55 11.16 -1.41 -1.51
N ASN A 56 11.24 -1.14 -2.82
CA ASN A 56 11.93 -1.96 -3.83
C ASN A 56 11.64 -3.46 -3.72
N CYS A 57 10.41 -3.82 -3.36
CA CYS A 57 9.98 -5.20 -3.11
C CYS A 57 10.15 -6.08 -4.36
N GLN A 58 9.98 -5.47 -5.55
CA GLN A 58 10.19 -6.14 -6.84
C GLN A 58 11.61 -6.68 -7.04
N ALA A 59 12.61 -6.13 -6.34
CA ALA A 59 14.00 -6.57 -6.47
C ALA A 59 14.14 -8.06 -6.13
N CYS A 60 13.40 -8.54 -5.13
CA CYS A 60 13.38 -9.95 -4.72
C CYS A 60 12.12 -10.68 -5.23
N HIS A 61 10.94 -10.04 -5.17
CA HIS A 61 9.65 -10.68 -5.46
C HIS A 61 9.22 -10.59 -6.93
N GLY A 62 10.00 -9.92 -7.77
CA GLY A 62 9.68 -9.66 -9.17
C GLY A 62 8.69 -8.52 -9.36
N TRP A 63 8.69 -7.92 -10.55
CA TRP A 63 7.83 -6.77 -10.84
C TRP A 63 6.34 -7.08 -10.65
N ALA A 64 5.92 -8.29 -11.01
CA ALA A 64 4.54 -8.76 -10.88
C ALA A 64 4.22 -9.38 -9.50
N GLY A 65 5.22 -9.46 -8.60
CA GLY A 65 5.14 -10.23 -7.36
C GLY A 65 5.13 -11.75 -7.58
N ASP A 66 5.62 -12.23 -8.72
CA ASP A 66 5.58 -13.63 -9.15
C ASP A 66 6.80 -14.47 -8.72
N GLY A 67 7.70 -13.89 -7.91
CA GLY A 67 8.94 -14.51 -7.45
C GLY A 67 10.09 -14.45 -8.47
N ARG A 68 9.89 -13.88 -9.66
CA ARG A 68 10.95 -13.70 -10.65
C ARG A 68 11.67 -12.39 -10.40
N LYS A 69 12.65 -12.43 -9.51
CA LYS A 69 13.40 -11.27 -9.01
C LYS A 69 13.91 -10.33 -10.12
N MET A 70 13.89 -9.02 -9.85
CA MET A 70 14.39 -8.01 -10.78
C MET A 70 15.89 -7.74 -10.66
N ASP A 71 16.47 -8.05 -9.49
CA ASP A 71 17.90 -7.87 -9.23
C ASP A 71 18.55 -9.21 -8.91
N ASN A 72 19.47 -9.65 -9.77
CA ASN A 72 20.15 -10.92 -9.59
C ASN A 72 21.08 -10.99 -8.37
N GLN A 73 21.45 -9.85 -7.80
CA GLN A 73 22.23 -9.77 -6.57
C GLN A 73 21.37 -9.94 -5.30
N MET A 74 20.05 -9.86 -5.43
CA MET A 74 19.13 -10.06 -4.32
C MET A 74 18.77 -11.54 -4.13
N PRO A 75 18.45 -11.95 -2.89
CA PRO A 75 17.94 -13.30 -2.63
C PRO A 75 16.57 -13.50 -3.30
N ASP A 76 16.25 -14.76 -3.58
CA ASP A 76 14.99 -15.10 -4.22
C ASP A 76 13.81 -14.82 -3.28
N GLY A 77 12.85 -14.02 -3.76
CA GLY A 77 11.60 -13.76 -3.06
C GLY A 77 10.55 -14.82 -3.38
N SER A 78 9.64 -15.08 -2.44
CA SER A 78 8.48 -15.94 -2.67
C SER A 78 7.56 -15.37 -3.77
N ASN A 79 6.88 -16.24 -4.50
CA ASN A 79 5.76 -15.86 -5.36
C ASN A 79 4.58 -15.37 -4.51
N LEU A 80 4.37 -14.06 -4.47
CA LEU A 80 3.31 -13.42 -3.71
C LEU A 80 1.93 -13.68 -4.36
N ARG A 81 1.87 -13.95 -5.66
CA ARG A 81 0.60 -14.20 -6.37
C ARG A 81 -0.08 -15.50 -5.99
N GLU A 82 0.68 -16.43 -5.43
CA GLU A 82 0.22 -17.72 -4.89
C GLU A 82 0.11 -17.69 -3.36
N SER A 83 0.38 -16.54 -2.72
CA SER A 83 0.24 -16.37 -1.28
C SER A 83 -1.23 -16.27 -0.88
N GLU A 84 -1.55 -16.80 0.31
CA GLU A 84 -2.86 -16.71 0.97
C GLU A 84 -2.84 -15.73 2.15
N MET A 85 -1.83 -14.86 2.24
CA MET A 85 -1.72 -13.89 3.33
C MET A 85 -2.88 -12.89 3.33
N ASN A 86 -3.50 -12.71 4.49
CA ASN A 86 -4.45 -11.63 4.72
C ASN A 86 -3.74 -10.28 4.99
N ARG A 87 -4.54 -9.22 5.13
CA ARG A 87 -4.04 -7.85 5.29
C ARG A 87 -3.17 -7.69 6.54
N GLU A 88 -3.61 -8.22 7.66
CA GLU A 88 -2.91 -8.10 8.95
C GLU A 88 -1.54 -8.77 8.89
N LEU A 89 -1.48 -9.97 8.28
CA LEU A 89 -0.25 -10.71 8.08
C LEU A 89 0.70 -10.02 7.11
N LEU A 90 0.19 -9.40 6.04
CA LEU A 90 1.01 -8.58 5.13
C LEU A 90 1.61 -7.39 5.88
N ILE A 91 0.79 -6.64 6.62
CA ILE A 91 1.26 -5.46 7.36
C ILE A 91 2.34 -5.83 8.36
N ILE A 92 2.12 -6.86 9.19
CA ILE A 92 3.12 -7.23 10.19
C ILE A 92 4.40 -7.78 9.54
N THR A 93 4.28 -8.53 8.44
CA THR A 93 5.43 -9.09 7.71
C THR A 93 6.24 -7.98 7.04
N ILE A 94 5.61 -6.97 6.46
CA ILE A 94 6.31 -5.80 5.90
C ILE A 94 6.99 -4.98 7.00
N LYS A 95 6.28 -4.69 8.09
CA LYS A 95 6.86 -3.90 9.21
C LYS A 95 8.06 -4.60 9.83
N CYS A 96 7.92 -5.90 10.10
CA CYS A 96 8.88 -6.66 10.90
C CYS A 96 9.90 -7.44 10.08
N GLY A 97 9.74 -7.49 8.75
CA GLY A 97 10.57 -8.34 7.90
C GLY A 97 10.46 -9.81 8.29
N ARG A 98 11.43 -10.60 7.84
CA ARG A 98 11.54 -12.02 8.21
C ARG A 98 12.96 -12.33 8.69
N PRO A 99 13.21 -12.29 10.01
CA PRO A 99 14.53 -12.55 10.58
C PRO A 99 15.11 -13.90 10.14
N GLY A 100 16.41 -13.93 9.86
CA GLY A 100 17.09 -15.10 9.32
C GLY A 100 16.85 -15.33 7.82
N THR A 101 16.18 -14.40 7.14
CA THR A 101 16.00 -14.40 5.69
C THR A 101 16.51 -13.10 5.08
N GLY A 102 16.43 -12.97 3.76
CA GLY A 102 16.77 -11.73 3.05
C GLY A 102 15.74 -10.60 3.15
N MET A 103 14.54 -10.84 3.71
CA MET A 103 13.50 -9.81 3.76
C MET A 103 13.72 -8.86 4.96
N PRO A 104 14.05 -7.57 4.73
CA PRO A 104 14.34 -6.62 5.80
C PRO A 104 13.06 -6.18 6.52
N ALA A 105 13.24 -5.57 7.69
CA ALA A 105 12.15 -4.87 8.39
C ALA A 105 12.01 -3.44 7.87
N PHE A 106 10.81 -3.03 7.49
CA PHE A 106 10.56 -1.68 6.97
C PHE A 106 10.06 -0.68 8.01
N ASP A 107 9.63 -1.13 9.20
CA ASP A 107 9.38 -0.24 10.34
C ASP A 107 10.72 0.12 11.00
N LYS A 108 11.02 1.42 11.10
CA LYS A 108 12.22 1.95 11.78
C LYS A 108 12.33 1.49 13.24
N PHE A 109 11.21 1.15 13.88
CA PHE A 109 11.14 0.73 15.28
C PHE A 109 10.92 -0.78 15.45
N ALA A 110 11.05 -1.58 14.37
CA ALA A 110 10.92 -3.03 14.46
C ALA A 110 11.87 -3.60 15.53
N TYR A 111 11.36 -4.53 16.35
CA TYR A 111 12.08 -5.19 17.45
C TYR A 111 12.61 -4.28 18.57
N SER A 112 12.18 -3.03 18.65
CA SER A 112 12.52 -2.13 19.77
C SER A 112 11.74 -2.44 21.05
N ASP A 113 10.48 -2.86 20.93
CA ASP A 113 9.54 -2.94 22.05
C ASP A 113 8.73 -4.25 22.15
N GLY A 114 8.89 -5.18 21.19
CA GLY A 114 8.17 -6.46 21.19
C GLY A 114 6.99 -6.52 20.23
N ARG A 115 6.65 -5.43 19.52
CA ARG A 115 5.55 -5.42 18.54
C ARG A 115 5.70 -6.43 17.41
N CYS A 116 6.93 -6.83 17.10
CA CYS A 116 7.26 -7.75 16.03
C CYS A 116 7.36 -9.17 16.57
N PHE A 117 6.28 -9.94 16.37
CA PHE A 117 6.19 -11.36 16.77
C PHE A 117 6.45 -11.62 18.28
N GLY A 118 6.28 -10.61 19.14
CA GLY A 118 6.62 -10.70 20.55
C GLY A 118 8.13 -10.64 20.85
N LEU A 119 8.95 -10.32 19.86
CA LEU A 119 10.42 -10.35 19.95
C LEU A 119 11.01 -8.94 19.99
N LYS A 120 12.11 -8.81 20.72
CA LYS A 120 13.01 -7.66 20.74
C LYS A 120 14.36 -7.99 20.11
N GLN A 121 15.19 -6.98 19.91
CA GLN A 121 16.54 -7.14 19.36
C GLN A 121 17.39 -8.18 20.13
N ALA A 122 17.24 -8.22 21.46
CA ALA A 122 17.92 -9.20 22.29
C ALA A 122 17.51 -10.65 21.97
N ASP A 123 16.22 -10.88 21.68
CA ASP A 123 15.69 -12.20 21.32
C ASP A 123 16.19 -12.66 19.95
N LEU A 124 16.30 -11.73 18.98
CA LEU A 124 16.89 -12.03 17.67
C LEU A 124 18.35 -12.47 17.84
N LYS A 125 19.13 -11.71 18.61
CA LYS A 125 20.53 -12.03 18.89
C LYS A 125 20.69 -13.36 19.62
N ALA A 126 19.84 -13.64 20.62
CA ALA A 126 19.88 -14.90 21.37
C ALA A 126 19.58 -16.12 20.49
N ARG A 127 18.89 -15.91 19.36
CA ARG A 127 18.51 -16.96 18.40
C ARG A 127 19.39 -16.99 17.14
N ASP A 128 20.47 -16.20 17.12
CA ASP A 128 21.35 -16.03 15.96
C ASP A 128 20.58 -15.61 14.68
N LEU A 129 19.55 -14.78 14.85
CA LEU A 129 18.76 -14.22 13.77
C LEU A 129 19.21 -12.79 13.49
N SER A 130 19.30 -12.45 12.21
CA SER A 130 19.61 -11.10 11.73
C SER A 130 18.59 -10.64 10.67
N LEU A 131 18.61 -9.34 10.39
CA LEU A 131 17.84 -8.70 9.34
C LEU A 131 18.80 -7.81 8.54
N ALA A 132 18.62 -7.80 7.22
CA ALA A 132 19.26 -6.80 6.37
C ALA A 132 18.61 -5.42 6.58
N ASP A 133 19.33 -4.37 6.22
CA ASP A 133 18.77 -3.02 6.18
C ASP A 133 17.82 -2.87 4.98
N PRO A 134 16.65 -2.24 5.15
CA PRO A 134 15.78 -1.93 4.02
C PRO A 134 16.39 -0.80 3.16
N PRO A 135 16.05 -0.70 1.87
CA PRO A 135 16.44 0.45 1.04
C PRO A 135 16.00 1.79 1.63
N ALA A 136 14.82 1.82 2.24
CA ALA A 136 14.30 2.94 3.02
C ALA A 136 13.24 2.45 4.02
N PRO A 137 13.10 3.08 5.20
CA PRO A 137 11.99 2.79 6.09
C PRO A 137 10.67 3.28 5.50
N LEU A 138 9.58 2.59 5.84
CA LEU A 138 8.21 2.95 5.46
C LEU A 138 7.43 3.49 6.68
N GLN A 139 6.65 4.54 6.46
CA GLN A 139 5.69 5.04 7.44
C GLN A 139 4.50 4.08 7.55
N ASN A 140 3.74 4.14 8.65
CA ASN A 140 2.58 3.28 8.86
C ASN A 140 1.57 3.34 7.69
N ARG A 141 1.24 4.55 7.23
CA ARG A 141 0.34 4.74 6.08
C ARG A 141 0.91 4.14 4.79
N GLU A 142 2.22 4.24 4.57
CA GLU A 142 2.85 3.64 3.39
C GLU A 142 2.77 2.11 3.43
N VAL A 143 2.95 1.49 4.59
CA VAL A 143 2.78 0.04 4.74
C VAL A 143 1.33 -0.37 4.46
N GLU A 144 0.35 0.41 4.93
CA GLU A 144 -1.07 0.15 4.66
C GLU A 144 -1.38 0.23 3.16
N LEU A 145 -0.96 1.32 2.48
CA LEU A 145 -1.11 1.49 1.03
C LEU A 145 -0.47 0.35 0.24
N LEU A 146 0.72 -0.07 0.65
CA LEU A 146 1.42 -1.20 0.05
C LEU A 146 0.64 -2.51 0.23
N ALA A 147 0.15 -2.78 1.45
CA ALA A 147 -0.65 -3.98 1.72
C ALA A 147 -1.97 -3.99 0.92
N ASP A 148 -2.64 -2.84 0.81
CA ASP A 148 -3.88 -2.67 0.05
C ASP A 148 -3.64 -2.91 -1.45
N PHE A 149 -2.57 -2.36 -2.01
CA PHE A 149 -2.14 -2.67 -3.37
C PHE A 149 -1.85 -4.16 -3.57
N LEU A 150 -1.09 -4.78 -2.66
CA LEU A 150 -0.73 -6.19 -2.75
C LEU A 150 -1.98 -7.07 -2.77
N LEU A 151 -2.94 -6.85 -1.87
CA LEU A 151 -4.20 -7.61 -1.87
C LEU A 151 -5.04 -7.36 -3.11
N ALA A 152 -5.10 -6.12 -3.57
CA ALA A 152 -5.91 -5.75 -4.72
C ALA A 152 -5.35 -6.32 -6.02
N ARG A 153 -4.02 -6.40 -6.20
CA ARG A 153 -3.38 -6.58 -7.52
C ARG A 153 -2.39 -7.74 -7.61
N VAL A 154 -1.93 -8.29 -6.49
CA VAL A 154 -0.83 -9.26 -6.44
C VAL A 154 -1.26 -10.54 -5.74
N VAL A 155 -1.51 -10.49 -4.44
CA VAL A 155 -1.73 -11.64 -3.55
C VAL A 155 -2.99 -12.41 -3.95
N GLY A 156 -2.87 -13.74 -4.03
CA GLY A 156 -3.97 -14.64 -4.40
C GLY A 156 -4.49 -14.48 -5.84
N LYS A 157 -3.84 -13.67 -6.68
CA LYS A 157 -4.28 -13.44 -8.08
C LYS A 157 -3.80 -14.53 -9.03
N GLY A 158 -3.00 -15.50 -8.58
CA GLY A 158 -2.45 -16.59 -9.39
C GLY A 158 -1.59 -16.09 -10.57
N PRO A 159 -1.28 -16.94 -11.57
CA PRO A 159 -0.44 -16.58 -12.70
C PRO A 159 -0.94 -15.34 -13.44
N MET A 160 0.00 -14.54 -13.95
CA MET A 160 -0.28 -13.34 -14.74
C MET A 160 -0.91 -13.70 -16.09
N ASN A 161 -1.84 -12.87 -16.55
CA ASN A 161 -2.41 -12.87 -17.90
C ASN A 161 -2.71 -11.42 -18.30
N HIS A 162 -3.20 -11.18 -19.53
CA HIS A 162 -3.46 -9.82 -20.02
C HIS A 162 -4.34 -9.02 -19.06
N ALA A 163 -5.50 -9.57 -18.69
CA ALA A 163 -6.48 -8.87 -17.86
C ALA A 163 -5.90 -8.50 -16.48
N LYS A 164 -5.15 -9.40 -15.85
CA LYS A 164 -4.49 -9.14 -14.57
C LYS A 164 -3.32 -8.16 -14.70
N CYS A 165 -2.66 -8.10 -15.86
CA CYS A 165 -1.64 -7.11 -16.13
C CYS A 165 -2.26 -5.71 -16.23
N VAL A 166 -3.33 -5.56 -17.01
CA VAL A 166 -4.10 -4.31 -17.09
C VAL A 166 -4.62 -3.91 -15.71
N GLU A 167 -5.13 -4.86 -14.93
CA GLU A 167 -5.53 -4.62 -13.54
C GLU A 167 -4.33 -4.16 -12.71
N TYR A 168 -3.17 -4.83 -12.77
CA TYR A 168 -1.98 -4.44 -12.00
C TYR A 168 -1.57 -2.98 -12.25
N TRP A 169 -1.54 -2.55 -13.52
CA TRP A 169 -1.14 -1.19 -13.90
C TRP A 169 -2.25 -0.15 -13.74
N GLY A 170 -3.51 -0.58 -13.70
CA GLY A 170 -4.67 0.32 -13.76
C GLY A 170 -4.96 0.86 -15.18
N SER A 171 -4.17 0.47 -16.18
CA SER A 171 -4.37 0.78 -17.59
C SER A 171 -3.70 -0.27 -18.45
N ASP A 172 -4.10 -0.35 -19.71
CA ASP A 172 -3.41 -1.20 -20.68
C ASP A 172 -2.10 -0.54 -21.11
N VAL A 173 -0.99 -1.23 -20.88
CA VAL A 173 0.38 -0.72 -21.12
C VAL A 173 1.14 -1.71 -21.99
N GLU A 174 2.20 -1.25 -22.65
CA GLU A 174 3.03 -2.06 -23.56
C GLU A 174 3.42 -3.42 -22.96
N ALA A 175 3.79 -3.45 -21.67
CA ALA A 175 4.19 -4.67 -20.96
C ALA A 175 3.09 -5.75 -20.89
N CYS A 176 1.82 -5.38 -21.06
CA CYS A 176 0.72 -6.34 -21.06
C CYS A 176 0.61 -7.14 -22.36
N SER A 177 1.19 -6.64 -23.46
CA SER A 177 1.20 -7.32 -24.77
C SER A 177 1.93 -8.67 -24.77
N GLU A 178 2.79 -8.91 -23.77
CA GLU A 178 3.49 -10.18 -23.55
C GLU A 178 2.53 -11.31 -23.15
N PHE A 179 1.38 -10.96 -22.57
CA PHE A 179 0.36 -11.92 -22.13
C PHE A 179 -0.79 -11.93 -23.14
N LYS A 180 -0.64 -12.65 -24.26
CA LYS A 180 -1.72 -12.83 -25.24
C LYS A 180 -2.75 -13.86 -24.79
#